data_AF-A0A349END0-F1
#
_entry.id   AF-A0A349END0-F1
#
_cell.length_a   1.000
_cell.length_b   1.000
_cell.length_c   1.000
_cell.angle_alpha   90.00
_cell.angle_beta   90.00
_cell.angle_gamma   90.00
#
_symmetry.space_group_name_H-M   'P 1'
#
loop_
_entity.id
_entity.type
_entity.pdbx_description
1 polymer ?
#
loop_
_entity_poly.entity_id
_entity_poly.type
_entity_poly.pdbx_seq_one_letter_code
_entity_poly.pdbx_strand_id
1 'polypeptide(L)'
;MLWCADQVEIYLLQVQGSGKVDVMGGNVVGALYDGQNGHPYRSIGRHLIDIGAIPKEQMSMQAIRQYFRDNPAAIESVLHLNPSFVFFRIDTGPAVGSIGVPVTAGRSIATDSGLFPKGALALLRTEKPIIGEDGLIKEWIPFSRIVLNQDTGGAIKGAGRVDLFWGDGAEAETAAGYMQQPGELYFLIKKR
;
A
#
# COMPACT_ATOMS: atom_id res chain seq x y z
N MET A 1 12.70 -17.57 0.44
CA MET A 1 12.28 -17.59 1.86
C MET A 1 13.13 -16.56 2.59
N LEU A 2 12.49 -15.56 3.21
CA LEU A 2 13.15 -14.58 4.09
C LEU A 2 12.83 -14.92 5.54
N TRP A 3 13.72 -14.53 6.46
CA TRP A 3 13.53 -14.67 7.90
C TRP A 3 13.43 -13.28 8.51
N CYS A 4 12.37 -13.02 9.28
CA CYS A 4 12.22 -11.79 10.06
C CYS A 4 12.25 -12.16 11.54
N ALA A 5 12.98 -11.39 12.34
CA ALA A 5 13.12 -11.64 13.77
C ALA A 5 11.85 -11.32 14.56
N ASP A 6 10.99 -10.45 14.03
CA ASP A 6 9.78 -9.98 14.71
C ASP A 6 8.53 -10.68 14.16
N GLN A 7 7.96 -11.57 14.97
CA GLN A 7 6.73 -12.29 14.64
C GLN A 7 5.51 -11.38 14.52
N VAL A 8 5.49 -10.25 15.23
CA VAL A 8 4.40 -9.27 15.18
C VAL A 8 4.43 -8.55 13.83
N GLU A 9 5.60 -8.13 13.35
CA GLU A 9 5.70 -7.51 12.03
C GLU A 9 5.37 -8.50 10.90
N ILE A 10 5.74 -9.78 11.02
CA ILE A 10 5.29 -10.82 10.07
C ILE A 10 3.76 -10.90 10.08
N TYR A 11 3.12 -10.98 11.26
CA TYR A 11 1.67 -11.04 11.36
C TYR A 11 1.00 -9.81 10.73
N LEU A 12 1.51 -8.60 11.03
CA LEU A 12 0.97 -7.37 10.48
C LEU A 12 1.13 -7.31 8.96
N LEU A 13 2.25 -7.79 8.42
CA LEU A 13 2.46 -7.96 6.98
C LEU A 13 1.42 -8.92 6.38
N GLN A 14 1.15 -10.06 7.02
CA GLN A 14 0.09 -11.00 6.60
C GLN A 14 -1.30 -10.37 6.58
N VAL A 15 -1.64 -9.55 7.59
CA VAL A 15 -2.91 -8.84 7.63
C VAL A 15 -3.03 -7.79 6.52
N GLN A 16 -1.93 -7.12 6.18
CA GLN A 16 -1.90 -6.12 5.10
C GLN A 16 -1.86 -6.76 3.70
N GLY A 17 -1.35 -7.99 3.56
CA GLY A 17 -1.28 -8.73 2.31
C GLY A 17 -0.13 -8.35 1.37
N SER A 18 0.58 -7.25 1.65
CA SER A 18 1.84 -6.90 0.98
C SER A 18 2.63 -5.88 1.80
N GLY A 19 3.92 -5.73 1.50
CA GLY A 19 4.75 -4.71 2.13
C GLY A 19 6.18 -4.70 1.61
N LYS A 20 7.00 -3.84 2.20
CA LYS A 20 8.45 -3.79 1.94
C LYS A 20 9.19 -4.40 3.12
N VAL A 21 10.22 -5.18 2.83
CA VAL A 21 11.05 -5.86 3.83
C VAL A 21 12.48 -5.40 3.63
N ASP A 22 13.07 -4.81 4.66
CA ASP A 22 14.51 -4.55 4.69
C ASP A 22 15.26 -5.85 4.97
N VAL A 23 16.08 -6.26 4.01
CA VAL A 23 16.93 -7.44 4.08
C VAL A 23 18.36 -6.97 4.33
N MET A 24 18.98 -7.46 5.40
CA MET A 24 20.40 -7.23 5.71
C MET A 24 20.79 -5.75 5.95
N GLY A 25 19.86 -4.89 6.35
CA GLY A 25 20.15 -3.53 6.82
C GLY A 25 20.41 -2.52 5.70
N GLY A 26 19.64 -2.60 4.62
CA GLY A 26 19.67 -1.63 3.53
C GLY A 26 19.17 -2.17 2.18
N ASN A 27 18.92 -3.48 2.05
CA ASN A 27 18.39 -4.05 0.80
C ASN A 27 16.88 -4.28 0.92
N VAL A 28 16.10 -3.29 0.51
CA VAL A 28 14.64 -3.34 0.60
C VAL A 28 14.05 -4.12 -0.58
N VAL A 29 13.31 -5.19 -0.29
CA VAL A 29 12.58 -5.98 -1.29
C VAL A 29 11.07 -5.91 -1.04
N GLY A 30 10.28 -6.07 -2.10
CA GLY A 30 8.84 -6.23 -1.98
C GLY A 30 8.48 -7.63 -1.48
N ALA A 31 7.48 -7.72 -0.60
CA ALA A 31 6.79 -8.95 -0.26
C ALA A 31 5.35 -8.84 -0.80
N LEU A 32 5.05 -9.58 -1.86
CA LEU A 32 3.73 -9.61 -2.48
C LEU A 32 3.00 -10.90 -2.14
N TYR A 33 1.69 -10.82 -1.94
CA TYR A 33 0.82 -11.98 -1.73
C TYR A 33 1.04 -13.05 -2.81
N ASP A 34 1.17 -14.29 -2.36
CA ASP A 34 1.37 -15.47 -3.22
C ASP A 34 0.48 -16.65 -2.83
N GLY A 35 -0.45 -16.46 -1.89
CA GLY A 35 -1.40 -17.48 -1.49
C GLY A 35 -1.70 -17.47 0.01
N GLN A 36 -2.59 -18.38 0.41
CA GLN A 36 -2.95 -18.59 1.81
C GLN A 36 -3.25 -20.07 2.09
N ASN A 37 -3.16 -20.48 3.34
CA ASN A 37 -3.38 -21.87 3.78
C ASN A 37 -4.87 -22.31 3.79
N GLY A 38 -5.81 -21.42 3.47
CA GLY A 38 -7.24 -21.73 3.36
C GLY A 38 -8.02 -21.77 4.69
N HIS A 39 -7.36 -21.58 5.83
CA HIS A 39 -8.03 -21.47 7.13
C HIS A 39 -8.71 -20.09 7.31
N PRO A 40 -9.80 -20.00 8.10
CA PRO A 40 -10.49 -18.74 8.31
C PRO A 40 -9.66 -17.77 9.15
N TYR A 41 -9.66 -16.50 8.77
CA TYR A 41 -9.04 -15.43 9.55
C TYR A 41 -9.78 -15.22 10.89
N ARG A 42 -9.01 -15.05 11.97
CA ARG A 42 -9.52 -14.60 13.27
C ARG A 42 -8.75 -13.37 13.74
N SER A 43 -9.46 -12.32 14.10
CA SER A 43 -8.86 -11.04 14.50
C SER A 43 -8.27 -11.11 15.90
N ILE A 44 -6.94 -10.97 16.00
CA ILE A 44 -6.28 -10.81 17.31
C ILE A 44 -6.66 -9.47 17.95
N GLY A 45 -6.88 -8.41 17.16
CA GLY A 45 -7.31 -7.12 17.68
C GLY A 45 -8.66 -7.24 18.38
N ARG A 46 -9.59 -8.02 17.82
CA ARG A 46 -10.86 -8.30 18.48
C ARG A 46 -10.66 -9.04 19.81
N HIS A 47 -9.81 -10.07 19.82
CA HIS A 47 -9.48 -10.78 21.05
C HIS A 47 -8.89 -9.87 22.12
N LEU A 48 -7.96 -8.98 21.76
CA LEU A 48 -7.34 -8.00 22.67
C LEU A 48 -8.36 -7.01 23.25
N ILE A 49 -9.41 -6.66 22.49
CA ILE A 49 -10.55 -5.89 23.01
C ILE A 49 -11.36 -6.73 24.00
N ASP A 50 -11.68 -7.97 23.63
CA ASP A 50 -12.56 -8.83 24.41
C ASP A 50 -11.95 -9.18 25.79
N ILE A 51 -10.62 -9.28 25.89
CA ILE A 51 -9.91 -9.47 27.17
C ILE A 51 -9.59 -8.15 27.92
N GLY A 52 -9.98 -7.01 27.37
CA GLY A 52 -9.74 -5.68 27.97
C GLY A 52 -8.30 -5.18 27.89
N ALA A 53 -7.45 -5.79 27.07
CA ALA A 53 -6.04 -5.41 26.92
C ALA A 53 -5.87 -4.11 26.14
N ILE A 54 -6.71 -3.86 25.14
CA ILE A 54 -6.71 -2.62 24.35
C ILE A 54 -8.16 -2.14 24.19
N PRO A 55 -8.50 -0.90 24.61
CA PRO A 55 -9.82 -0.33 24.39
C PRO A 55 -10.16 -0.29 22.90
N LYS A 56 -11.43 -0.55 22.56
CA LYS A 56 -11.90 -0.59 21.16
C LYS A 56 -11.60 0.72 20.43
N GLU A 57 -11.72 1.84 21.14
CA GLU A 57 -11.54 3.20 20.62
C GLU A 57 -10.06 3.51 20.33
N GLN A 58 -9.14 2.77 20.94
CA GLN A 58 -7.69 2.93 20.78
C GLN A 58 -7.08 1.84 19.87
N MET A 59 -7.90 0.90 19.40
CA MET A 59 -7.44 -0.22 18.59
C MET A 59 -6.85 0.26 17.26
N SER A 60 -5.56 -0.03 17.06
CA SER A 60 -4.79 0.32 15.87
C SER A 60 -3.60 -0.64 15.73
N MET A 61 -2.95 -0.67 14.57
CA MET A 61 -1.72 -1.44 14.40
C MET A 61 -0.62 -0.96 15.35
N GLN A 62 -0.55 0.36 15.60
CA GLN A 62 0.37 0.96 16.56
C GLN A 62 0.09 0.48 17.99
N ALA A 63 -1.18 0.42 18.38
CA ALA A 63 -1.57 -0.09 19.69
C ALA A 63 -1.25 -1.59 19.84
N ILE A 64 -1.46 -2.40 18.80
CA ILE A 64 -1.09 -3.83 18.81
C ILE A 64 0.43 -3.99 18.96
N ARG A 65 1.23 -3.23 18.19
CA ARG A 65 2.70 -3.21 18.35
C ARG A 65 3.11 -2.82 19.76
N GLN A 66 2.50 -1.77 20.30
CA GLN A 66 2.79 -1.31 21.66
C GLN A 66 2.47 -2.41 22.68
N TYR A 67 1.29 -3.01 22.59
CA TYR A 67 0.86 -4.06 23.49
C TYR A 67 1.86 -5.24 23.52
N PHE A 68 2.31 -5.72 22.36
CA PHE A 68 3.26 -6.83 22.31
C PHE A 68 4.69 -6.45 22.72
N ARG A 69 5.11 -5.19 22.51
CA ARG A 69 6.34 -4.68 23.10
C ARG A 69 6.31 -4.71 24.63
N ASP A 70 5.17 -4.35 25.20
CA ASP A 70 4.97 -4.35 26.65
C ASP A 70 4.70 -5.75 27.23
N ASN A 71 4.21 -6.69 26.40
CA ASN A 71 3.79 -8.03 26.80
C ASN A 71 4.38 -9.13 25.87
N PRO A 72 5.71 -9.30 25.81
CA PRO A 72 6.34 -10.23 24.86
C PRO A 72 5.94 -11.70 25.08
N ALA A 73 5.63 -12.09 26.32
CA ALA A 73 5.17 -13.44 26.64
C ALA A 73 3.79 -13.79 26.03
N ALA A 74 2.98 -12.78 25.67
CA ALA A 74 1.66 -13.00 25.08
C ALA A 74 1.70 -13.27 23.57
N ILE A 75 2.81 -12.91 22.89
CA ILE A 75 2.94 -12.93 21.43
C ILE A 75 2.49 -14.27 20.84
N GLU A 76 3.14 -15.36 21.24
CA GLU A 76 2.87 -16.69 20.67
C GLU A 76 1.40 -17.10 20.87
N SER A 77 0.91 -16.99 22.10
CA SER A 77 -0.46 -17.40 22.44
C SER A 77 -1.54 -16.61 21.69
N VAL A 78 -1.34 -15.30 21.50
CA VAL A 78 -2.33 -14.44 20.85
C VAL A 78 -2.24 -14.56 19.33
N LEU A 79 -1.05 -14.63 18.75
CA LEU A 79 -0.89 -14.79 17.29
C LEU A 79 -1.45 -16.14 16.81
N HIS A 80 -1.29 -17.21 17.61
CA HIS A 80 -1.84 -18.54 17.28
C HIS A 80 -3.36 -18.62 17.30
N LEU A 81 -4.07 -17.60 17.80
CA LEU A 81 -5.52 -17.52 17.69
C LEU A 81 -5.99 -17.35 16.25
N ASN A 82 -5.14 -16.84 15.36
CA ASN A 82 -5.43 -16.72 13.93
C ASN A 82 -4.85 -17.93 13.17
N PRO A 83 -5.67 -18.91 12.73
CA PRO A 83 -5.17 -20.06 11.98
C PRO A 83 -4.89 -19.72 10.51
N SER A 84 -5.34 -18.57 10.00
CA SER A 84 -5.05 -18.12 8.64
C SER A 84 -3.58 -17.72 8.51
N PHE A 85 -2.93 -18.25 7.47
CA PHE A 85 -1.53 -17.95 7.17
C PHE A 85 -1.38 -17.52 5.71
N VAL A 86 -0.72 -16.38 5.49
CA VAL A 86 -0.48 -15.81 4.16
C VAL A 86 0.96 -16.08 3.72
N PHE A 87 1.12 -16.55 2.49
CA PHE A 87 2.40 -16.77 1.83
C PHE A 87 2.74 -15.59 0.92
N PHE A 88 4.03 -15.30 0.82
CA PHE A 88 4.54 -14.20 0.02
C PHE A 88 5.61 -14.68 -0.96
N ARG A 89 5.63 -14.06 -2.13
CA ARG A 89 6.77 -14.09 -3.04
C ARG A 89 7.58 -12.82 -2.85
N ILE A 90 8.90 -12.98 -2.91
CA ILE A 90 9.82 -11.84 -2.93
C ILE A 90 9.67 -11.21 -4.31
N ASP A 91 9.37 -9.92 -4.33
CA ASP A 91 9.39 -9.11 -5.53
C ASP A 91 10.60 -8.19 -5.48
N THR A 92 11.60 -8.54 -6.27
CA THR A 92 12.73 -7.66 -6.61
C THR A 92 12.50 -6.98 -7.96
N GLY A 93 11.35 -7.23 -8.59
CA GLY A 93 10.95 -6.60 -9.83
C GLY A 93 10.42 -5.19 -9.59
N PRO A 94 10.27 -4.40 -10.67
CA PRO A 94 9.53 -3.15 -10.57
C PRO A 94 8.09 -3.44 -10.13
N ALA A 95 7.51 -2.55 -9.31
CA ALA A 95 6.13 -2.67 -8.86
C ALA A 95 5.21 -2.98 -10.04
N VAL A 96 4.34 -3.98 -9.91
CA VAL A 96 3.46 -4.46 -10.98
C VAL A 96 2.03 -4.02 -10.69
N GLY A 97 1.40 -3.33 -11.64
CA GLY A 97 0.01 -2.89 -11.51
C GLY A 97 -0.98 -4.02 -11.77
N SER A 98 -2.26 -3.77 -11.51
CA SER A 98 -3.36 -4.76 -11.65
C SER A 98 -3.49 -5.43 -13.03
N ILE A 99 -2.88 -4.88 -14.08
CA ILE A 99 -2.87 -5.48 -15.42
C ILE A 99 -1.69 -6.42 -15.68
N GLY A 100 -0.85 -6.69 -14.67
CA GLY A 100 0.28 -7.62 -14.76
C GLY A 100 1.52 -7.04 -15.46
N VAL A 101 1.63 -5.72 -15.57
CA VAL A 101 2.81 -5.04 -16.14
C VAL A 101 3.43 -4.08 -15.13
N PRO A 102 4.74 -3.80 -15.22
CA PRO A 102 5.40 -2.81 -14.37
C PRO A 102 4.74 -1.43 -14.43
N VAL A 103 4.51 -0.83 -13.27
CA VAL A 103 4.16 0.58 -13.13
C VAL A 103 5.42 1.44 -13.19
N THR A 104 5.25 2.66 -13.66
CA THR A 104 6.30 3.65 -13.89
C THR A 104 5.98 4.90 -13.07
N ALA A 105 6.93 5.32 -12.25
CA ALA A 105 6.81 6.50 -11.39
C ALA A 105 6.38 7.75 -12.18
N GLY A 106 5.35 8.43 -11.69
CA GLY A 106 4.72 9.59 -12.30
C GLY A 106 4.13 9.35 -13.69
N ARG A 107 3.92 8.09 -14.10
CA ARG A 107 3.39 7.71 -15.42
C ARG A 107 2.27 6.67 -15.34
N SER A 108 2.20 5.90 -14.27
CA SER A 108 1.09 4.98 -14.04
C SER A 108 0.05 5.60 -13.13
N ILE A 109 -1.21 5.39 -13.46
CA ILE A 109 -2.34 5.76 -12.61
C ILE A 109 -3.18 4.54 -12.27
N ALA A 110 -3.85 4.61 -11.12
CA ALA A 110 -4.94 3.71 -10.77
C ALA A 110 -6.28 4.45 -10.89
N THR A 111 -7.26 3.79 -11.49
CA THR A 111 -8.63 4.29 -11.61
C THR A 111 -9.66 3.21 -11.28
N ASP A 112 -10.94 3.57 -11.22
CA ASP A 112 -12.02 2.61 -11.07
C ASP A 112 -12.12 1.71 -12.32
N SER A 113 -11.77 0.43 -12.14
CA SER A 113 -11.78 -0.58 -13.22
C SER A 113 -13.16 -0.92 -13.75
N GLY A 114 -14.24 -0.55 -13.05
CA GLY A 114 -15.61 -0.69 -13.54
C GLY A 114 -16.02 0.43 -14.52
N LEU A 115 -15.30 1.56 -14.50
CA LEU A 115 -15.65 2.76 -15.28
C LEU A 115 -14.63 3.06 -16.38
N PHE A 116 -13.35 2.84 -16.13
CA PHE A 116 -12.28 3.27 -17.02
C PHE A 116 -11.50 2.09 -17.63
N PRO A 117 -11.09 2.21 -18.89
CA PRO A 117 -10.40 1.13 -19.60
C PRO A 117 -9.00 0.91 -19.03
N LYS A 118 -8.73 -0.34 -18.64
CA LYS A 118 -7.40 -0.82 -18.25
C LYS A 118 -6.41 -0.65 -19.41
N GLY A 119 -5.20 -0.21 -19.09
CA GLY A 119 -4.10 0.03 -20.04
C GLY A 119 -4.24 1.28 -20.92
N ALA A 120 -5.33 2.04 -20.79
CA ALA A 120 -5.56 3.19 -21.67
C ALA A 120 -4.64 4.37 -21.35
N LEU A 121 -4.29 5.10 -22.41
CA LEU A 121 -3.58 6.37 -22.35
C LEU A 121 -4.51 7.49 -21.91
N ALA A 122 -4.05 8.33 -21.00
CA ALA A 122 -4.76 9.52 -20.57
C ALA A 122 -3.82 10.72 -20.42
N LEU A 123 -4.38 11.92 -20.54
CA LEU A 123 -3.74 13.17 -20.15
C LEU A 123 -4.26 13.53 -18.75
N LEU A 124 -3.35 13.56 -17.78
CA LEU A 124 -3.60 14.08 -16.43
C LEU A 124 -3.17 15.55 -16.36
N ARG A 125 -4.04 16.40 -15.82
CA ARG A 125 -3.74 17.78 -15.44
C ARG A 125 -4.10 17.97 -13.97
N THR A 126 -3.16 18.39 -13.16
CA THR A 126 -3.35 18.63 -11.71
C THR A 126 -2.17 19.47 -11.21
N GLU A 127 -1.84 19.40 -9.93
CA GLU A 127 -0.65 19.99 -9.35
C GLU A 127 0.28 18.90 -8.82
N LYS A 128 1.59 19.18 -8.78
CA LYS A 128 2.57 18.31 -8.12
C LYS A 128 3.26 19.06 -6.99
N PRO A 129 3.63 18.37 -5.90
CA PRO A 129 4.42 19.00 -4.86
C PRO A 129 5.86 19.20 -5.34
N ILE A 130 6.48 20.28 -4.90
CA ILE A 130 7.93 20.47 -4.88
C ILE A 130 8.39 20.20 -3.45
N ILE A 131 9.22 19.19 -3.31
CA ILE A 131 9.72 18.73 -2.02
C ILE A 131 11.10 19.35 -1.82
N GLY A 132 11.31 19.99 -0.67
CA GLY A 132 12.60 20.56 -0.30
C GLY A 132 13.56 19.49 0.21
N GLU A 133 14.84 19.86 0.40
CA GLU A 133 15.86 18.96 0.96
C GLU A 133 15.52 18.46 2.38
N ASP A 134 14.65 19.18 3.10
CA ASP A 134 14.11 18.78 4.40
C ASP A 134 12.99 17.72 4.32
N GLY A 135 12.65 17.25 3.11
CA GLY A 135 11.60 16.26 2.88
C GLY A 135 10.18 16.82 3.02
N LEU A 136 10.04 18.15 3.20
CA LEU A 136 8.75 18.82 3.36
C LEU A 136 8.30 19.44 2.03
N ILE A 137 6.98 19.55 1.87
CA ILE A 137 6.38 20.22 0.70
C ILE A 137 6.60 21.72 0.83
N LYS A 138 7.27 22.31 -0.16
CA LYS A 138 7.54 23.76 -0.25
C LYS A 138 6.44 24.48 -1.00
N GLU A 139 6.02 23.91 -2.12
CA GLU A 139 4.99 24.49 -2.98
C GLU A 139 4.29 23.41 -3.79
N TRP A 140 3.12 23.76 -4.31
CA TRP A 140 2.40 22.99 -5.32
C TRP A 140 2.46 23.74 -6.63
N ILE A 141 2.85 23.06 -7.70
CA ILE A 141 2.97 23.69 -9.03
C ILE A 141 2.11 22.96 -10.06
N PRO A 142 1.56 23.70 -11.06
CA PRO A 142 0.81 23.08 -12.15
C PRO A 142 1.59 21.95 -12.83
N PHE A 143 0.90 20.84 -13.07
CA PHE A 143 1.46 19.61 -13.58
C PHE A 143 0.54 19.00 -14.64
N SER A 144 1.09 18.72 -15.81
CA SER A 144 0.36 18.04 -16.89
C SER A 144 1.22 16.93 -17.46
N ARG A 145 0.65 15.74 -17.63
CA ARG A 145 1.41 14.58 -18.12
C ARG A 145 0.53 13.52 -18.77
N ILE A 146 1.10 12.86 -19.79
CA ILE A 146 0.55 11.63 -20.35
C ILE A 146 0.87 10.45 -19.43
N VAL A 147 -0.17 9.73 -19.05
CA VAL A 147 -0.15 8.60 -18.10
C VAL A 147 -0.85 7.38 -18.70
N LEU A 148 -0.62 6.20 -18.11
CA LEU A 148 -1.29 4.95 -18.45
C LEU A 148 -2.07 4.40 -17.25
N ASN A 149 -3.28 3.94 -17.50
CA ASN A 149 -4.12 3.28 -16.50
C ASN A 149 -3.68 1.82 -16.27
N GLN A 150 -2.59 1.61 -15.55
CA GLN A 150 -1.97 0.30 -15.37
C GLN A 150 -2.41 -0.41 -14.08
N ASP A 151 -3.13 0.28 -13.21
CA ASP A 151 -3.48 -0.24 -11.89
C ASP A 151 -4.94 0.05 -11.50
N THR A 152 -5.39 -0.58 -10.42
CA THR A 152 -6.70 -0.30 -9.81
C THR A 152 -6.55 -0.44 -8.29
N GLY A 153 -7.14 0.49 -7.54
CA GLY A 153 -7.15 0.44 -6.09
C GLY A 153 -8.56 0.15 -5.58
N GLY A 154 -8.70 -0.70 -4.57
CA GLY A 154 -9.99 -0.96 -3.92
C GLY A 154 -10.68 0.32 -3.41
N ALA A 155 -9.88 1.31 -3.00
CA ALA A 155 -10.33 2.62 -2.54
C ALA A 155 -10.54 3.66 -3.66
N ILE A 156 -10.13 3.37 -4.91
CA ILE A 156 -10.24 4.28 -6.05
C ILE A 156 -11.53 3.97 -6.79
N LYS A 157 -12.59 4.70 -6.45
CA LYS A 157 -13.96 4.48 -6.95
C LYS A 157 -14.56 5.74 -7.55
N GLY A 158 -15.37 5.56 -8.60
CA GLY A 158 -16.09 6.63 -9.27
C GLY A 158 -15.26 7.37 -10.33
N ALA A 159 -15.92 8.28 -11.04
CA ALA A 159 -15.33 9.01 -12.17
C ALA A 159 -14.39 10.16 -11.75
N GLY A 160 -14.53 10.64 -10.51
CA GLY A 160 -13.80 11.81 -10.00
C GLY A 160 -12.52 11.50 -9.23
N ARG A 161 -12.02 10.26 -9.29
CA ARG A 161 -10.85 9.84 -8.51
C ARG A 161 -9.83 9.10 -9.37
N VAL A 162 -8.58 9.51 -9.23
CA VAL A 162 -7.40 8.89 -9.84
C VAL A 162 -6.29 8.91 -8.80
N ASP A 163 -5.52 7.83 -8.75
CA ASP A 163 -4.30 7.76 -7.95
C ASP A 163 -3.09 7.76 -8.89
N LEU A 164 -2.09 8.59 -8.60
CA LEU A 164 -0.87 8.67 -9.39
C LEU A 164 0.23 7.90 -8.66
N PHE A 165 0.80 6.90 -9.31
CA PHE A 165 1.93 6.17 -8.75
C PHE A 165 3.17 7.07 -8.75
N TRP A 166 3.62 7.52 -7.58
CA TRP A 166 4.77 8.43 -7.45
C TRP A 166 6.13 7.74 -7.52
N GLY A 167 6.17 6.41 -7.45
CA GLY A 167 7.41 5.64 -7.39
C GLY A 167 7.77 5.24 -5.96
N ASP A 168 9.07 5.05 -5.74
CA ASP A 168 9.64 4.62 -4.47
C ASP A 168 10.55 5.70 -3.87
N GLY A 169 10.73 5.68 -2.55
CA GLY A 169 11.61 6.59 -1.81
C GLY A 169 10.85 7.65 -1.00
N ALA A 170 11.58 8.36 -0.15
CA ALA A 170 11.02 9.32 0.80
C ALA A 170 10.24 10.46 0.11
N GLU A 171 10.73 10.95 -1.02
CA GLU A 171 10.02 11.96 -1.81
C GLU A 171 8.68 11.44 -2.36
N ALA A 172 8.66 10.20 -2.86
CA ALA A 172 7.43 9.58 -3.38
C ALA A 172 6.42 9.33 -2.26
N GLU A 173 6.89 8.95 -1.06
CA GLU A 173 6.06 8.77 0.12
C GLU A 173 5.45 10.10 0.59
N THR A 174 6.25 11.16 0.69
CA THR A 174 5.74 12.50 0.97
C THR A 174 4.75 12.95 -0.11
N ALA A 175 5.10 12.82 -1.39
CA ALA A 175 4.21 13.23 -2.47
C ALA A 175 2.88 12.49 -2.41
N ALA A 176 2.89 11.16 -2.27
CA ALA A 176 1.69 10.33 -2.19
C ALA A 176 0.85 10.63 -0.94
N GLY A 177 1.49 10.80 0.22
CA GLY A 177 0.81 11.01 1.50
C GLY A 177 0.01 12.32 1.57
N TYR A 178 0.47 13.36 0.89
CA TYR A 178 -0.18 14.68 0.90
C TYR A 178 -0.95 15.01 -0.39
N MET A 179 -0.94 14.13 -1.40
CA MET A 179 -1.64 14.35 -2.66
C MET A 179 -3.16 14.26 -2.50
N GLN A 180 -3.83 15.41 -2.49
CA GLN A 180 -5.29 15.53 -2.56
C GLN A 180 -5.71 16.69 -3.47
N GLN A 181 -5.08 16.78 -4.64
CA GLN A 181 -5.26 17.93 -5.53
C GLN A 181 -6.43 17.75 -6.50
N PRO A 182 -7.17 18.84 -6.82
CA PRO A 182 -8.10 18.82 -7.94
C PRO A 182 -7.35 18.56 -9.23
N GLY A 183 -8.03 17.92 -10.19
CA GLY A 183 -7.43 17.61 -11.47
C GLY A 183 -8.43 17.19 -12.52
N GLU A 184 -7.96 17.15 -13.75
CA GLU A 184 -8.69 16.71 -14.92
C GLU A 184 -7.98 15.50 -15.53
N LEU A 185 -8.75 14.49 -15.92
CA LEU A 185 -8.23 13.29 -16.57
C LEU A 185 -8.98 13.06 -17.88
N TYR A 186 -8.23 13.09 -18.98
CA TYR A 186 -8.78 12.91 -20.33
C TYR A 186 -8.26 11.61 -20.92
N PHE A 187 -9.13 10.63 -21.15
CA PHE A 187 -8.75 9.40 -21.82
C PHE A 187 -8.67 9.60 -23.34
N LEU A 188 -7.59 9.11 -23.94
CA LEU A 188 -7.39 9.15 -25.38
C LEU A 188 -8.09 7.93 -26.00
N ILE A 189 -9.07 8.19 -26.85
CA ILE A 189 -9.81 7.15 -27.58
C ILE A 189 -9.39 7.22 -29.04
N LYS A 190 -9.11 6.05 -29.64
CA LYS A 190 -8.77 5.95 -31.06
C LYS A 190 -9.93 6.53 -31.89
N LYS A 191 -9.62 7.52 -32.73
CA LYS A 191 -10.53 8.04 -33.75
C LYS A 191 -10.80 6.92 -34.77
N ARG A 192 -12.09 6.62 -35.00
CA ARG A 192 -12.52 5.67 -36.02
C ARG A 192 -12.33 6.24 -37.42
#